data_AF-A0A1L3MU87-F1
#
_entry.id   AF-A0A1L3MU87-F1
#
_cell.length_a   1.000
_cell.length_b   1.000
_cell.length_c   1.000
_cell.angle_alpha   90.00
_cell.angle_beta   90.00
_cell.angle_gamma   90.00
#
_symmetry.space_group_name_H-M   'P 1'
#
loop_
_entity.id
_entity.type
_entity.pdbx_description
1 polymer ?
#
loop_
_entity_poly.entity_id
_entity_poly.type
_entity_poly.pdbx_seq_one_letter_code
_entity_poly.pdbx_strand_id
1 'polypeptide(L)'
;MKGGFFVDYLRWNEHPYAGENRPPRNGEEPLAGSWTMFYLSKSDEKTFKDPDGQKIRLDITHPSRINWDRQLTKVHHALENLTEEQINIANYYGTGVATKQWTPIIDKLIDSYGVTAPHGARILAITEAAINDAFIVAWTLKYNWLVARPNQLDPTLETILCTPRHPTYPSGHATVAGCAEEVLSYFFPGAKRKIHHEAEMDALSRLYAGVHFPIDNTEGLKLGRQIGKIVTSHVKQELNERNQPIDRPYRARTTTLLTPPEDYSQVIPYDFPTGCQSLVKGQKKVSEIMVQPKLYL
;
A
#
# COMPACT_ATOMS: atom_id res chain seq x y z
N MET A 1 -29.29 16.49 17.28
CA MET A 1 -28.72 16.60 15.92
C MET A 1 -27.39 17.32 16.01
N LYS A 2 -26.26 16.61 16.02
CA LYS A 2 -24.92 17.23 15.97
C LYS A 2 -24.43 17.16 14.53
N GLY A 3 -24.54 18.27 13.81
CA GLY A 3 -23.94 18.43 12.48
C GLY A 3 -22.42 18.31 12.61
N GLY A 4 -21.86 17.23 12.07
CA GLY A 4 -20.41 17.11 11.93
C GLY A 4 -19.93 18.10 10.87
N PHE A 5 -19.00 18.97 11.23
CA PHE A 5 -18.30 19.82 10.27
C PHE A 5 -17.57 18.91 9.26
N PHE A 6 -18.06 18.87 8.03
CA PHE A 6 -17.29 18.34 6.91
C PHE A 6 -16.30 19.44 6.52
N VAL A 7 -14.99 19.15 6.65
CA VAL A 7 -13.94 20.06 6.19
C VAL A 7 -13.70 19.78 4.71
N ASP A 8 -13.79 20.81 3.87
CA ASP A 8 -13.35 20.72 2.47
C ASP A 8 -11.83 20.54 2.41
N TYR A 9 -11.37 19.73 1.45
CA TYR A 9 -9.96 19.42 1.26
C TYR A 9 -9.57 19.54 -0.22
N LEU A 10 -8.29 19.84 -0.49
CA LEU A 10 -7.79 20.00 -1.86
C LEU A 10 -7.99 18.73 -2.69
N ARG A 11 -8.47 18.91 -3.92
CA ARG A 11 -8.70 17.81 -4.86
C ARG A 11 -7.47 17.54 -5.72
N TRP A 12 -7.09 16.28 -5.79
CA TRP A 12 -5.93 15.77 -6.51
C TRP A 12 -5.89 16.19 -7.99
N ASN A 13 -7.04 16.21 -8.65
CA ASN A 13 -7.18 16.52 -10.07
C ASN A 13 -7.38 18.02 -10.36
N GLU A 14 -7.36 18.89 -9.34
CA GLU A 14 -7.60 20.34 -9.48
C GLU A 14 -6.33 21.17 -9.27
N HIS A 15 -5.30 20.59 -8.64
CA HIS A 15 -4.06 21.29 -8.30
C HIS A 15 -2.83 20.60 -8.94
N PRO A 16 -1.82 21.36 -9.39
CA PRO A 16 -0.57 20.76 -9.86
C PRO A 16 0.23 20.17 -8.70
N TYR A 17 1.07 19.16 -8.99
CA TYR A 17 2.16 18.79 -8.10
C TYR A 17 3.20 19.91 -8.02
N ALA A 18 3.91 20.03 -6.90
CA ALA A 18 5.12 20.85 -6.83
C ALA A 18 6.03 20.52 -8.02
N GLY A 19 6.42 21.54 -8.79
CA GLY A 19 7.23 21.39 -10.00
C GLY A 19 6.43 21.31 -11.30
N GLU A 20 5.12 21.12 -11.27
CA GLU A 20 4.25 21.10 -12.45
C GLU A 20 3.42 22.39 -12.56
N ASN A 21 2.99 22.72 -13.78
CA ASN A 21 2.17 23.91 -14.05
C ASN A 21 0.68 23.57 -14.25
N ARG A 22 0.33 22.29 -14.33
CA ARG A 22 -1.03 21.81 -14.60
C ARG A 22 -1.38 20.66 -13.66
N PRO A 23 -2.65 20.51 -13.27
CA PRO A 23 -3.11 19.33 -12.54
C PRO A 23 -2.87 18.03 -13.32
N PRO A 24 -2.68 16.89 -12.63
CA PRO A 24 -2.47 15.61 -13.28
C PRO A 24 -3.69 15.19 -14.11
N ARG A 25 -3.46 14.76 -15.36
CA ARG A 25 -4.49 14.25 -16.28
C ARG A 25 -4.33 12.77 -16.66
N ASN A 26 -3.19 12.20 -16.33
CA ASN A 26 -2.77 10.84 -16.56
C ASN A 26 -2.73 10.09 -15.23
N GLY A 27 -3.91 9.99 -14.60
CA GLY A 27 -4.07 9.18 -13.40
C GLY A 27 -3.72 7.73 -13.68
N GLU A 28 -3.03 7.09 -12.75
CA GLU A 28 -2.68 5.68 -12.84
C GLU A 28 -3.91 4.81 -12.57
N GLU A 29 -4.35 4.11 -13.60
CA GLU A 29 -5.45 3.14 -13.56
C GLU A 29 -6.71 3.65 -12.83
N PRO A 30 -7.32 4.78 -13.25
CA PRO A 30 -8.49 5.36 -12.57
C PRO A 30 -9.70 4.41 -12.52
N LEU A 31 -9.73 3.40 -13.38
CA LEU A 31 -10.78 2.39 -13.45
C LEU A 31 -10.44 1.10 -12.69
N ALA A 32 -9.29 1.00 -12.00
CA ALA A 32 -8.95 -0.23 -11.26
C ALA A 32 -9.97 -0.61 -10.20
N GLY A 33 -10.72 0.36 -9.67
CA GLY A 33 -11.85 0.09 -8.77
C GLY A 33 -13.00 -0.70 -9.40
N SER A 34 -13.00 -0.90 -10.72
CA SER A 34 -14.01 -1.68 -11.47
C SER A 34 -13.55 -3.09 -11.83
N TRP A 35 -12.30 -3.44 -11.50
CA TRP A 35 -11.74 -4.74 -11.88
C TRP A 35 -12.33 -5.89 -11.06
N THR A 36 -12.10 -7.11 -11.55
CA THR A 36 -12.58 -8.34 -10.93
C THR A 36 -11.90 -8.58 -9.59
N MET A 37 -12.70 -8.93 -8.59
CA MET A 37 -12.26 -9.31 -7.25
C MET A 37 -12.32 -10.84 -7.10
N PHE A 38 -11.47 -11.41 -6.25
CA PHE A 38 -11.37 -12.86 -6.04
C PHE A 38 -12.16 -13.34 -4.82
N TYR A 39 -12.10 -12.62 -3.71
CA TYR A 39 -12.79 -12.97 -2.46
C TYR A 39 -13.94 -12.02 -2.15
N LEU A 40 -13.68 -10.72 -2.30
CA LEU A 40 -14.70 -9.71 -2.11
C LEU A 40 -15.56 -9.59 -3.38
N SER A 41 -16.71 -8.93 -3.26
CA SER A 41 -17.50 -8.53 -4.43
C SER A 41 -18.02 -7.12 -4.27
N LYS A 42 -18.48 -6.51 -5.37
CA LYS A 42 -19.11 -5.19 -5.37
C LYS A 42 -20.60 -5.33 -5.69
N SER A 43 -21.45 -4.63 -4.95
CA SER A 43 -22.86 -4.46 -5.35
C SER A 43 -23.13 -3.20 -6.13
N ASP A 44 -22.27 -2.20 -5.97
CA ASP A 44 -22.28 -0.92 -6.69
C ASP A 44 -20.86 -0.31 -6.62
N GLU A 45 -20.69 0.91 -7.11
CA GLU A 45 -19.38 1.58 -7.17
C GLU A 45 -18.69 1.73 -5.80
N LYS A 46 -19.44 1.74 -4.69
CA LYS A 46 -18.94 2.10 -3.35
C LYS A 46 -19.20 1.04 -2.28
N THR A 47 -20.03 0.03 -2.58
CA THR A 47 -20.42 -1.00 -1.63
C THR A 47 -19.71 -2.31 -1.94
N PHE A 48 -18.91 -2.77 -0.98
CA PHE A 48 -18.24 -4.06 -1.00
C PHE A 48 -19.00 -5.09 -0.15
N LYS A 49 -18.90 -6.36 -0.54
CA LYS A 49 -19.43 -7.51 0.17
C LYS A 49 -18.32 -8.51 0.45
N ASP A 50 -18.44 -9.20 1.57
CA ASP A 50 -17.57 -10.31 1.94
C ASP A 50 -17.94 -11.58 1.15
N PRO A 51 -17.17 -12.68 1.30
CA PRO A 51 -17.46 -13.94 0.61
C PRO A 51 -18.84 -14.54 0.92
N ASP A 52 -19.45 -14.18 2.06
CA ASP A 52 -20.80 -14.62 2.46
C ASP A 52 -21.90 -13.69 1.90
N GLY A 53 -21.52 -12.69 1.11
CA GLY A 53 -22.42 -11.72 0.49
C GLY A 53 -22.86 -10.58 1.41
N GLN A 54 -22.29 -10.48 2.62
CA GLN A 54 -22.64 -9.45 3.59
C GLN A 54 -21.91 -8.15 3.32
N LYS A 55 -22.61 -7.03 3.50
CA LYS A 55 -22.05 -5.69 3.28
C LYS A 55 -20.89 -5.42 4.24
N ILE A 56 -19.74 -5.05 3.68
CA ILE A 56 -18.56 -4.65 4.44
C ILE A 56 -18.69 -3.18 4.80
N ARG A 57 -18.55 -2.88 6.10
CA ARG A 57 -18.27 -1.52 6.57
C ARG A 57 -16.76 -1.33 6.62
N LEU A 58 -16.21 -0.61 5.65
CA LEU A 58 -14.77 -0.33 5.59
C LEU A 58 -14.33 0.42 6.84
N ASP A 59 -13.30 -0.08 7.52
CA ASP A 59 -12.67 0.55 8.67
C ASP A 59 -11.65 1.57 8.19
N ILE A 60 -12.17 2.71 7.72
CA ILE A 60 -11.37 3.83 7.26
C ILE A 60 -12.05 5.16 7.58
N THR A 61 -11.26 6.13 8.03
CA THR A 61 -11.74 7.47 8.35
C THR A 61 -12.11 8.23 7.08
N HIS A 62 -13.31 8.82 7.02
CA HIS A 62 -13.68 9.66 5.87
C HIS A 62 -12.78 10.91 5.79
N PRO A 63 -12.27 11.31 4.60
CA PRO A 63 -11.28 12.39 4.46
C PRO A 63 -11.74 13.76 4.96
N SER A 64 -13.06 14.02 4.95
CA SER A 64 -13.63 15.26 5.50
C SER A 64 -13.52 15.41 7.02
N ARG A 65 -13.08 14.36 7.73
CA ARG A 65 -12.83 14.35 9.18
C ARG A 65 -11.35 14.52 9.52
N ILE A 66 -10.51 14.72 8.52
CA ILE A 66 -9.06 14.78 8.63
C ILE A 66 -8.63 16.24 8.46
N ASN A 67 -7.82 16.74 9.40
CA ASN A 67 -7.16 18.03 9.26
C ASN A 67 -5.86 17.84 8.46
N TRP A 68 -5.90 18.15 7.17
CA TRP A 68 -4.80 17.92 6.23
C TRP A 68 -3.59 18.83 6.47
N ASP A 69 -3.80 20.09 6.89
CA ASP A 69 -2.71 21.00 7.24
C ASP A 69 -1.88 20.45 8.41
N ARG A 70 -2.57 19.90 9.43
CA ARG A 70 -1.91 19.23 10.55
C ARG A 70 -1.15 17.97 10.11
N GLN A 71 -1.64 17.26 9.09
CA GLN A 71 -0.89 16.14 8.52
C GLN A 71 0.33 16.64 7.74
N LEU A 72 0.22 17.75 7.00
CA LEU A 72 1.32 18.35 6.26
C LEU A 72 2.46 18.79 7.19
N THR A 73 2.16 19.39 8.36
CA THR A 73 3.19 19.73 9.36
C THR A 73 4.02 18.51 9.77
N LYS A 74 3.42 17.32 9.84
CA LYS A 74 4.15 16.09 10.16
C LYS A 74 5.02 15.61 8.99
N VAL A 75 4.60 15.86 7.75
CA VAL A 75 5.42 15.59 6.56
C VAL A 75 6.66 16.48 6.58
N HIS A 76 6.51 17.78 6.84
CA HIS A 76 7.65 18.70 6.98
C HIS A 76 8.63 18.23 8.06
N HIS A 77 8.12 17.97 9.26
CA HIS A 77 8.95 17.49 10.37
C HIS A 77 9.69 16.19 10.01
N ALA A 78 9.04 15.25 9.32
CA ALA A 78 9.69 14.02 8.88
C ALA A 78 10.84 14.32 7.89
N LEU A 79 10.59 15.12 6.86
CA LEU A 79 11.57 15.44 5.81
C LEU A 79 12.75 16.27 6.30
N GLU A 80 12.54 17.16 7.28
CA GLU A 80 13.60 17.97 7.90
C GLU A 80 14.57 17.13 8.76
N ASN A 81 14.11 15.98 9.27
CA ASN A 81 14.84 15.17 10.25
C ASN A 81 15.14 13.74 9.75
N LEU A 82 15.16 13.52 8.43
CA LEU A 82 15.45 12.20 7.86
C LEU A 82 16.89 11.74 8.18
N THR A 83 17.02 10.50 8.65
CA THR A 83 18.29 9.78 8.69
C THR A 83 18.59 9.12 7.33
N GLU A 84 19.85 8.75 7.11
CA GLU A 84 20.26 7.97 5.92
C GLU A 84 19.50 6.64 5.84
N GLU A 85 19.32 5.96 6.97
CA GLU A 85 18.54 4.72 7.06
C GLU A 85 17.09 4.93 6.59
N GLN A 86 16.44 6.02 7.01
CA GLN A 86 15.06 6.34 6.60
C GLN A 86 14.96 6.64 5.10
N ILE A 87 15.98 7.28 4.52
CA ILE A 87 16.07 7.49 3.07
C ILE A 87 16.22 6.13 2.35
N ASN A 88 17.05 5.23 2.87
CA ASN A 88 17.22 3.89 2.30
C ASN A 88 15.93 3.07 2.36
N ILE A 89 15.20 3.13 3.48
CA ILE A 89 13.88 2.52 3.64
C ILE A 89 12.89 3.11 2.62
N ALA A 90 12.86 4.43 2.47
CA ALA A 90 12.01 5.11 1.47
C ALA A 90 12.29 4.58 0.06
N ASN A 91 13.57 4.49 -0.31
CA ASN A 91 13.98 3.99 -1.62
C ASN A 91 13.67 2.49 -1.80
N TYR A 92 13.90 1.66 -0.78
CA TYR A 92 13.71 0.22 -0.86
C TYR A 92 12.25 -0.17 -1.13
N TYR A 93 11.33 0.28 -0.28
CA TYR A 93 9.90 -0.02 -0.46
C TYR A 93 9.30 0.80 -1.59
N GLY A 94 9.78 2.02 -1.81
CA GLY A 94 9.26 2.89 -2.84
C GLY A 94 9.74 2.61 -4.26
N THR A 95 10.64 1.66 -4.46
CA THR A 95 11.07 1.23 -5.79
C THR A 95 10.10 0.19 -6.33
N GLY A 96 9.41 0.52 -7.43
CA GLY A 96 8.45 -0.37 -8.07
C GLY A 96 7.05 -0.33 -7.47
N VAL A 97 6.26 -1.32 -7.87
CA VAL A 97 4.92 -1.58 -7.33
C VAL A 97 5.02 -2.17 -5.91
N ALA A 98 4.02 -1.97 -5.06
CA ALA A 98 4.02 -2.45 -3.67
C ALA A 98 4.29 -3.96 -3.56
N THR A 99 3.80 -4.76 -4.52
CA THR A 99 4.03 -6.21 -4.55
C THR A 99 5.51 -6.58 -4.74
N LYS A 100 6.36 -5.68 -5.25
CA LYS A 100 7.77 -5.96 -5.52
C LYS A 100 8.54 -6.43 -4.27
N GLN A 101 8.22 -5.89 -3.09
CA GLN A 101 8.85 -6.35 -1.84
C GLN A 101 8.11 -7.53 -1.20
N TRP A 102 6.79 -7.60 -1.38
CA TRP A 102 5.99 -8.67 -0.78
C TRP A 102 6.20 -10.02 -1.44
N THR A 103 6.30 -10.11 -2.78
CA THR A 103 6.51 -11.39 -3.46
C THR A 103 7.79 -12.12 -2.98
N PRO A 104 8.97 -11.47 -2.88
CA PRO A 104 10.16 -12.09 -2.27
C PRO A 104 9.99 -12.46 -0.79
N ILE A 105 9.21 -11.70 0.00
CA ILE A 105 8.93 -12.04 1.40
C ILE A 105 8.11 -13.34 1.48
N ILE A 106 7.10 -13.49 0.62
CA ILE A 106 6.27 -14.70 0.55
C ILE A 106 7.14 -15.92 0.21
N ASP A 107 8.01 -15.77 -0.80
CA ASP A 107 8.91 -16.83 -1.27
C ASP A 107 9.90 -17.26 -0.18
N LYS A 108 10.56 -16.32 0.50
CA LYS A 108 11.44 -16.59 1.65
C LYS A 108 10.71 -17.32 2.79
N LEU A 109 9.45 -16.99 3.05
CA LEU A 109 8.64 -17.68 4.06
C LEU A 109 8.34 -19.12 3.65
N ILE A 110 7.93 -19.34 2.40
CA ILE A 110 7.66 -20.68 1.85
C ILE A 110 8.89 -21.58 1.99
N ASP A 111 10.05 -21.10 1.54
CA ASP A 111 11.30 -21.87 1.59
C ASP A 111 11.76 -22.13 3.02
N SER A 112 11.77 -21.09 3.86
CA SER A 112 12.29 -21.23 5.22
C SER A 112 11.47 -22.13 6.14
N TYR A 113 10.19 -22.31 5.84
CA TYR A 113 9.30 -23.20 6.58
C TYR A 113 9.15 -24.58 5.94
N GLY A 114 9.86 -24.87 4.84
CA GLY A 114 9.78 -26.14 4.13
C GLY A 114 8.35 -26.45 3.65
N VAL A 115 7.64 -25.42 3.18
CA VAL A 115 6.27 -25.55 2.70
C VAL A 115 6.26 -26.48 1.48
N THR A 116 5.33 -27.44 1.44
CA THR A 116 5.20 -28.37 0.32
C THR A 116 4.67 -27.66 -0.92
N ALA A 117 5.05 -28.11 -2.12
CA ALA A 117 4.73 -27.42 -3.38
C ALA A 117 3.22 -27.05 -3.54
N PRO A 118 2.24 -27.93 -3.27
CA PRO A 118 0.82 -27.54 -3.35
C PRO A 118 0.40 -26.49 -2.32
N HIS A 119 0.94 -26.54 -1.09
CA HIS A 119 0.65 -25.51 -0.09
C HIS A 119 1.35 -24.19 -0.43
N GLY A 120 2.56 -24.22 -0.99
CA GLY A 120 3.26 -23.02 -1.45
C GLY A 120 2.46 -22.30 -2.54
N ALA A 121 2.01 -23.05 -3.56
CA ALA A 121 1.15 -22.52 -4.61
C ALA A 121 -0.15 -21.92 -4.05
N ARG A 122 -0.77 -22.57 -3.06
CA ARG A 122 -1.97 -22.08 -2.39
C ARG A 122 -1.72 -20.79 -1.60
N ILE A 123 -0.62 -20.70 -0.84
CA ILE A 123 -0.25 -19.49 -0.08
C ILE A 123 -0.03 -18.30 -1.04
N LEU A 124 0.70 -18.51 -2.14
CA LEU A 124 0.92 -17.51 -3.17
C LEU A 124 -0.42 -17.04 -3.77
N ALA A 125 -1.26 -17.98 -4.21
CA ALA A 125 -2.55 -17.67 -4.81
C ALA A 125 -3.47 -16.88 -3.86
N ILE A 126 -3.58 -17.29 -2.59
CA ILE A 126 -4.42 -16.61 -1.60
C ILE A 126 -3.88 -15.21 -1.31
N THR A 127 -2.56 -15.07 -1.13
CA THR A 127 -1.95 -13.78 -0.79
C THR A 127 -2.09 -12.78 -1.93
N GLU A 128 -1.75 -13.18 -3.16
CA GLU A 128 -1.83 -12.29 -4.32
C GLU A 128 -3.29 -11.95 -4.69
N ALA A 129 -4.22 -12.90 -4.56
CA ALA A 129 -5.65 -12.62 -4.74
C ALA A 129 -6.20 -11.64 -3.68
N ALA A 130 -5.76 -11.77 -2.42
CA ALA A 130 -6.12 -10.83 -1.36
C ALA A 130 -5.53 -9.43 -1.60
N ILE A 131 -4.30 -9.35 -2.11
CA ILE A 131 -3.65 -8.10 -2.50
C ILE A 131 -4.38 -7.44 -3.66
N ASN A 132 -4.82 -8.19 -4.68
CA ASN A 132 -5.66 -7.68 -5.76
C ASN A 132 -6.93 -7.01 -5.23
N ASP A 133 -7.65 -7.69 -4.34
CA ASP A 133 -8.86 -7.14 -3.74
C ASP A 133 -8.57 -5.89 -2.90
N ALA A 134 -7.44 -5.87 -2.17
CA ALA A 134 -6.97 -4.71 -1.42
C ALA A 134 -6.68 -3.50 -2.33
N PHE A 135 -6.04 -3.73 -3.47
CA PHE A 135 -5.81 -2.69 -4.49
C PHE A 135 -7.11 -2.13 -5.05
N ILE A 136 -8.05 -3.00 -5.42
CA ILE A 136 -9.36 -2.57 -5.97
C ILE A 136 -10.13 -1.72 -4.96
N VAL A 137 -10.12 -2.09 -3.68
CA VAL A 137 -10.72 -1.28 -2.61
C VAL A 137 -9.99 0.06 -2.48
N ALA A 138 -8.66 0.06 -2.37
CA ALA A 138 -7.87 1.29 -2.24
C ALA A 138 -8.06 2.24 -3.43
N TRP A 139 -8.06 1.74 -4.67
CA TRP A 139 -8.26 2.54 -5.87
C TRP A 139 -9.69 3.07 -5.99
N THR A 140 -10.68 2.26 -5.61
CA THR A 140 -12.07 2.73 -5.49
C THR A 140 -12.14 3.95 -4.56
N LEU A 141 -11.48 3.90 -3.39
CA LEU A 141 -11.49 5.00 -2.44
C LEU A 141 -10.69 6.21 -2.94
N LYS A 142 -9.49 6.00 -3.48
CA LYS A 142 -8.62 7.05 -4.04
C LYS A 142 -9.36 7.89 -5.07
N TYR A 143 -9.98 7.24 -6.05
CA TYR A 143 -10.63 7.95 -7.16
C TYR A 143 -12.04 8.46 -6.82
N ASN A 144 -12.68 7.96 -5.76
CA ASN A 144 -13.90 8.56 -5.22
C ASN A 144 -13.62 9.82 -4.39
N TRP A 145 -12.54 9.83 -3.63
CA TRP A 145 -12.22 10.93 -2.72
C TRP A 145 -11.31 11.98 -3.32
N LEU A 146 -10.45 11.61 -4.26
CA LEU A 146 -9.54 12.51 -4.97
C LEU A 146 -8.76 13.42 -4.01
N VAL A 147 -8.25 12.89 -2.89
CA VAL A 147 -7.48 13.69 -1.93
C VAL A 147 -6.12 14.04 -2.52
N ALA A 148 -5.78 15.33 -2.52
CA ALA A 148 -4.49 15.84 -3.00
C ALA A 148 -3.30 15.34 -2.17
N ARG A 149 -2.10 15.32 -2.78
CA ARG A 149 -0.82 14.90 -2.19
C ARG A 149 -0.19 16.00 -1.32
N PRO A 150 0.79 15.67 -0.45
CA PRO A 150 1.51 16.67 0.35
C PRO A 150 2.07 17.83 -0.48
N ASN A 151 2.69 17.53 -1.62
CA ASN A 151 3.30 18.54 -2.50
C ASN A 151 2.30 19.33 -3.38
N GLN A 152 0.99 19.05 -3.29
CA GLN A 152 -0.05 19.90 -3.85
C GLN A 152 -0.57 20.91 -2.82
N LEU A 153 -0.43 20.58 -1.52
CA LEU A 153 -0.73 21.50 -0.42
C LEU A 153 0.42 22.48 -0.19
N ASP A 154 1.67 22.02 -0.33
CA ASP A 154 2.85 22.88 -0.39
C ASP A 154 3.55 22.75 -1.76
N PRO A 155 3.44 23.75 -2.65
CA PRO A 155 4.05 23.73 -3.98
C PRO A 155 5.58 23.87 -3.97
N THR A 156 6.19 24.12 -2.81
CA THR A 156 7.65 24.18 -2.61
C THR A 156 8.24 22.89 -2.07
N LEU A 157 7.41 21.91 -1.70
CA LEU A 157 7.84 20.66 -1.09
C LEU A 157 8.63 19.78 -2.08
N GLU A 158 9.88 19.49 -1.74
CA GLU A 158 10.70 18.49 -2.43
C GLU A 158 10.57 17.12 -1.76
N THR A 159 10.14 16.11 -2.51
CA THR A 159 10.03 14.72 -2.02
C THR A 159 11.33 13.93 -2.24
N ILE A 160 11.51 12.78 -1.58
CA ILE A 160 12.66 11.89 -1.85
C ILE A 160 12.41 11.04 -3.09
N LEU A 161 11.15 10.64 -3.31
CA LEU A 161 10.73 9.89 -4.49
C LEU A 161 9.86 10.73 -5.40
N CYS A 162 9.78 10.35 -6.67
CA CYS A 162 8.82 10.96 -7.58
C CYS A 162 7.39 10.75 -7.07
N THR A 163 6.57 11.80 -7.11
CA THR A 163 5.20 11.72 -6.60
C THR A 163 4.35 10.84 -7.53
N PRO A 164 3.75 9.74 -7.04
CA PRO A 164 2.96 8.86 -7.90
C PRO A 164 1.71 9.56 -8.44
N ARG A 165 1.29 9.23 -9.67
CA ARG A 165 0.20 9.92 -10.38
C ARG A 165 -1.18 9.36 -10.04
N HIS A 166 -1.51 9.32 -8.76
CA HIS A 166 -2.84 8.97 -8.26
C HIS A 166 -3.11 9.66 -6.92
N PRO A 167 -4.39 9.79 -6.50
CA PRO A 167 -4.76 10.41 -5.22
C PRO A 167 -4.05 9.77 -4.01
N THR A 168 -3.87 10.57 -2.96
CA THR A 168 -3.07 10.17 -1.80
C THR A 168 -3.77 9.16 -0.88
N TYR A 169 -5.09 9.24 -0.73
CA TYR A 169 -5.79 8.57 0.38
C TYR A 169 -6.71 7.42 -0.06
N PRO A 170 -6.58 6.21 0.52
CA PRO A 170 -5.53 5.75 1.45
C PRO A 170 -4.20 5.44 0.75
N SER A 171 -3.12 5.18 1.50
CA SER A 171 -1.85 4.72 0.91
C SER A 171 -1.99 3.30 0.32
N GLY A 172 -1.57 3.13 -0.94
CA GLY A 172 -1.66 1.84 -1.66
C GLY A 172 -0.72 0.82 -1.04
N HIS A 173 0.56 1.16 -0.92
CA HIS A 173 1.59 0.39 -0.20
C HIS A 173 1.13 -0.04 1.19
N ALA A 174 0.63 0.88 2.02
CA ALA A 174 0.17 0.54 3.36
C ALA A 174 -1.03 -0.42 3.36
N THR A 175 -1.95 -0.28 2.41
CA THR A 175 -3.11 -1.19 2.29
C THR A 175 -2.68 -2.59 1.85
N VAL A 176 -1.76 -2.70 0.90
CA VAL A 176 -1.17 -3.98 0.48
C VAL A 176 -0.40 -4.61 1.62
N ALA A 177 0.46 -3.85 2.29
CA ALA A 177 1.26 -4.28 3.42
C ALA A 177 0.40 -4.84 4.56
N GLY A 178 -0.67 -4.14 4.94
CA GLY A 178 -1.58 -4.62 5.97
C GLY A 178 -2.35 -5.88 5.57
N CYS A 179 -2.70 -6.02 4.29
CA CYS A 179 -3.38 -7.21 3.76
C CYS A 179 -2.43 -8.42 3.77
N ALA A 180 -1.24 -8.25 3.21
CA ALA A 180 -0.20 -9.27 3.18
C ALA A 180 0.21 -9.68 4.60
N GLU A 181 0.30 -8.73 5.54
CA GLU A 181 0.59 -9.00 6.94
C GLU A 181 -0.40 -10.00 7.54
N GLU A 182 -1.69 -9.74 7.40
CA GLU A 182 -2.73 -10.55 8.01
C GLU A 182 -2.79 -11.95 7.37
N VAL A 183 -2.71 -12.02 6.03
CA VAL A 183 -2.71 -13.30 5.30
C VAL A 183 -1.48 -14.14 5.63
N LEU A 184 -0.28 -13.55 5.59
CA LEU A 184 0.95 -14.30 5.88
C LEU A 184 1.06 -14.64 7.36
N SER A 185 0.54 -13.82 8.27
CA SER A 185 0.50 -14.15 9.70
C SER A 185 -0.43 -15.31 10.02
N TYR A 186 -1.48 -15.52 9.20
CA TYR A 186 -2.35 -16.70 9.30
C TYR A 186 -1.60 -17.99 8.95
N PHE A 187 -0.83 -17.98 7.85
CA PHE A 187 -0.03 -19.14 7.43
C PHE A 187 1.22 -19.34 8.29
N PHE A 188 1.91 -18.28 8.67
CA PHE A 188 3.21 -18.29 9.35
C PHE A 188 3.16 -17.57 10.70
N PRO A 189 2.35 -18.03 11.68
CA PRO A 189 2.25 -17.36 12.98
C PRO A 189 3.59 -17.31 13.73
N GLY A 190 4.54 -18.21 13.44
CA GLY A 190 5.89 -18.16 13.99
C GLY A 190 6.73 -16.96 13.51
N ALA A 191 6.36 -16.36 12.37
CA ALA A 191 7.01 -15.19 11.77
C ALA A 191 6.20 -13.89 11.94
N LYS A 192 5.01 -13.94 12.57
CA LYS A 192 4.07 -12.81 12.70
C LYS A 192 4.72 -11.49 13.10
N ARG A 193 5.63 -11.49 14.08
CA ARG A 193 6.32 -10.26 14.52
C ARG A 193 7.21 -9.65 13.44
N LYS A 194 7.90 -10.49 12.66
CA LYS A 194 8.76 -10.04 11.55
C LYS A 194 7.90 -9.49 10.41
N ILE A 195 6.84 -10.22 10.05
CA ILE A 195 5.87 -9.79 9.02
C ILE A 195 5.22 -8.45 9.40
N HIS A 196 4.80 -8.28 10.65
CA HIS A 196 4.27 -7.02 11.16
C HIS A 196 5.28 -5.88 11.04
N HIS A 197 6.54 -6.13 11.37
CA HIS A 197 7.60 -5.14 11.20
C HIS A 197 7.74 -4.70 9.74
N GLU A 198 7.81 -5.65 8.79
CA GLU A 198 7.89 -5.31 7.36
C GLU A 198 6.70 -4.46 6.89
N ALA A 199 5.49 -4.77 7.36
CA ALA A 199 4.31 -4.00 6.99
C ALA A 199 4.33 -2.56 7.53
N GLU A 200 4.77 -2.37 8.77
CA GLU A 200 4.92 -1.04 9.35
C GLU A 200 6.04 -0.26 8.63
N MET A 201 7.16 -0.91 8.28
CA MET A 201 8.25 -0.27 7.55
C MET A 201 7.86 0.13 6.13
N ASP A 202 7.12 -0.72 5.41
CA ASP A 202 6.55 -0.41 4.10
C ASP A 202 5.65 0.82 4.17
N ALA A 203 4.67 0.82 5.08
CA ALA A 203 3.77 1.94 5.25
C ALA A 203 4.51 3.24 5.63
N LEU A 204 5.47 3.16 6.55
CA LEU A 204 6.23 4.31 7.04
C LEU A 204 7.20 4.87 5.99
N SER A 205 7.72 4.02 5.10
CA SER A 205 8.58 4.41 3.98
C SER A 205 7.96 5.52 3.13
N ARG A 206 6.62 5.54 3.02
CA ARG A 206 5.89 6.50 2.20
C ARG A 206 5.87 7.91 2.82
N LEU A 207 5.93 7.98 4.15
CA LEU A 207 6.13 9.24 4.87
C LEU A 207 7.58 9.72 4.71
N TYR A 208 8.55 8.82 4.86
CA TYR A 208 9.96 9.15 4.64
C TYR A 208 10.23 9.64 3.21
N ALA A 209 9.48 9.11 2.24
CA ALA A 209 9.53 9.56 0.87
C ALA A 209 8.89 10.94 0.64
N GLY A 210 8.08 11.45 1.57
CA GLY A 210 7.33 12.70 1.45
C GLY A 210 6.09 12.63 0.56
N VAL A 211 5.71 11.43 0.08
CA VAL A 211 4.65 11.26 -0.92
C VAL A 211 3.27 10.96 -0.32
N HIS A 212 3.20 10.62 0.97
CA HIS A 212 1.96 10.34 1.69
C HIS A 212 1.93 11.07 3.04
N PHE A 213 0.73 11.43 3.47
CA PHE A 213 0.51 11.89 4.85
C PHE A 213 0.59 10.72 5.83
N PRO A 214 0.95 10.94 7.11
CA PRO A 214 0.97 9.85 8.10
C PRO A 214 -0.37 9.12 8.25
N ILE A 215 -1.48 9.83 8.10
CA ILE A 215 -2.82 9.23 8.17
C ILE A 215 -3.14 8.32 6.98
N ASP A 216 -2.58 8.58 5.80
CA ASP A 216 -2.75 7.73 4.63
C ASP A 216 -2.21 6.33 4.90
N ASN A 217 -1.08 6.26 5.60
CA ASN A 217 -0.37 5.03 5.93
C ASN A 217 -1.07 4.27 7.06
N THR A 218 -1.41 4.95 8.16
CA THR A 218 -2.08 4.30 9.30
C THR A 218 -3.48 3.79 8.96
N GLU A 219 -4.27 4.56 8.20
CA GLU A 219 -5.60 4.12 7.74
C GLU A 219 -5.49 3.08 6.62
N GLY A 220 -4.47 3.16 5.76
CA GLY A 220 -4.16 2.14 4.77
C GLY A 220 -3.86 0.78 5.41
N LEU A 221 -2.94 0.72 6.38
CA LEU A 221 -2.63 -0.51 7.12
C LEU A 221 -3.88 -1.11 7.76
N LYS A 222 -4.71 -0.27 8.41
CA LYS A 222 -5.95 -0.72 9.06
C LYS A 222 -6.94 -1.31 8.05
N LEU A 223 -7.13 -0.64 6.92
CA LEU A 223 -7.98 -1.13 5.82
C LEU A 223 -7.44 -2.45 5.24
N GLY A 224 -6.14 -2.53 4.99
CA GLY A 224 -5.48 -3.74 4.49
C GLY A 224 -5.67 -4.93 5.43
N ARG A 225 -5.42 -4.72 6.73
CA ARG A 225 -5.62 -5.74 7.77
C ARG A 225 -7.06 -6.20 7.85
N GLN A 226 -8.03 -5.30 7.69
CA GLN A 226 -9.45 -5.67 7.63
C GLN A 226 -9.72 -6.62 6.46
N ILE A 227 -9.21 -6.29 5.26
CA ILE A 227 -9.41 -7.09 4.05
C ILE A 227 -8.74 -8.47 4.22
N GLY A 228 -7.48 -8.51 4.64
CA GLY A 228 -6.77 -9.76 4.92
C GLY A 228 -7.47 -10.62 5.97
N LYS A 229 -8.12 -10.01 6.97
CA LYS A 229 -8.89 -10.72 7.99
C LYS A 229 -10.15 -11.36 7.41
N ILE A 230 -10.84 -10.67 6.49
CA ILE A 230 -12.00 -11.22 5.79
C ILE A 230 -11.57 -12.45 4.97
N VAL A 231 -10.49 -12.31 4.18
CA VAL A 231 -9.96 -13.40 3.35
C VAL A 231 -9.53 -14.60 4.21
N THR A 232 -8.73 -14.38 5.24
CA THR A 232 -8.26 -15.46 6.13
C THR A 232 -9.40 -16.13 6.89
N SER A 233 -10.46 -15.39 7.24
CA SER A 233 -11.66 -15.95 7.88
C SER A 233 -12.45 -16.84 6.93
N HIS A 234 -12.42 -16.56 5.62
CA HIS A 234 -13.05 -17.38 4.59
C HIS A 234 -12.24 -18.65 4.31
N VAL A 235 -10.97 -18.52 3.93
CA VAL A 235 -10.15 -19.69 3.53
C VAL A 235 -9.94 -20.68 4.68
N LYS A 236 -9.95 -20.21 5.93
CA LYS A 236 -9.87 -21.07 7.13
C LYS A 236 -11.04 -22.06 7.25
N GLN A 237 -12.17 -21.80 6.60
CA GLN A 237 -13.35 -22.67 6.61
C GLN A 237 -13.26 -23.78 5.56
N GLU A 238 -12.30 -23.72 4.64
CA GLU A 238 -12.17 -24.71 3.59
C GLU A 238 -11.69 -26.06 4.13
N LEU A 239 -12.36 -27.13 3.70
CA LEU A 239 -12.09 -28.51 4.10
C LEU A 239 -11.71 -29.35 2.89
N ASN A 240 -10.83 -30.33 3.11
CA ASN A 240 -10.53 -31.36 2.12
C ASN A 240 -11.63 -32.44 2.07
N GLU A 241 -11.49 -33.42 1.17
CA GLU A 241 -12.41 -34.55 1.01
C GLU A 241 -12.67 -35.38 2.29
N ARG A 242 -11.82 -35.23 3.30
CA ARG A 242 -11.92 -35.92 4.60
C ARG A 242 -12.50 -35.02 5.70
N ASN A 243 -13.10 -33.88 5.34
CA ASN A 243 -13.62 -32.88 6.28
C ASN A 243 -12.55 -32.33 7.24
N GLN A 244 -11.29 -32.23 6.79
CA GLN A 244 -10.20 -31.65 7.57
C GLN A 244 -9.81 -30.28 7.00
N PRO A 245 -9.40 -29.30 7.83
CA PRO A 245 -8.88 -28.03 7.34
C PRO A 245 -7.75 -28.25 6.32
N ILE A 246 -7.83 -27.57 5.19
CA ILE A 246 -6.79 -27.60 4.16
C ILE A 246 -5.50 -26.98 4.72
N ASP A 247 -5.64 -25.79 5.31
CA ASP A 247 -4.51 -24.98 5.73
C ASP A 247 -3.93 -25.43 7.07
N ARG A 248 -2.59 -25.39 7.15
CA ARG A 248 -1.83 -25.79 8.34
C ARG A 248 -0.90 -24.65 8.75
N PRO A 249 -1.08 -24.04 9.94
CA PRO A 249 -0.25 -22.93 10.36
C PRO A 249 1.15 -23.38 10.75
N TYR A 250 2.16 -22.70 10.22
CA TYR A 250 3.57 -22.91 10.48
C TYR A 250 4.02 -22.14 11.74
N ARG A 251 3.98 -22.83 12.89
CA ARG A 251 4.14 -22.22 14.23
C ARG A 251 5.58 -22.11 14.73
N ALA A 252 6.50 -22.88 14.17
CA ALA A 252 7.90 -22.83 14.58
C ALA A 252 8.47 -21.40 14.38
N ARG A 253 9.33 -20.94 15.30
CA ARG A 253 10.06 -19.69 15.06
C ARG A 253 11.10 -19.94 13.97
N THR A 254 11.13 -19.07 12.98
CA THR A 254 12.17 -19.08 11.95
C THR A 254 13.28 -18.07 12.28
N THR A 255 14.54 -18.43 11.99
CA THR A 255 15.68 -17.52 12.03
C THR A 255 15.72 -16.60 10.81
N THR A 256 14.98 -16.92 9.73
CA THR A 256 14.97 -16.17 8.46
C THR A 256 14.78 -14.66 8.65
N LEU A 257 15.69 -13.87 8.09
CA LEU A 257 15.49 -12.44 7.96
C LEU A 257 14.50 -12.16 6.82
N LEU A 258 13.41 -11.48 7.17
CA LEU A 258 12.48 -10.92 6.19
C LEU A 258 12.81 -9.48 5.83
N THR A 259 13.62 -8.83 6.67
CA THR A 259 14.06 -7.46 6.50
C THR A 259 14.82 -7.28 5.20
N PRO A 260 14.87 -6.02 4.70
CA PRO A 260 15.75 -5.68 3.59
C PRO A 260 17.18 -6.20 3.84
N PRO A 261 17.93 -6.52 2.77
CA PRO A 261 19.38 -6.68 2.88
C PRO A 261 20.02 -5.45 3.56
N GLU A 262 21.18 -5.61 4.20
CA GLU A 262 21.86 -4.50 4.92
C GLU A 262 22.14 -3.29 4.03
N ASP A 263 22.35 -3.52 2.73
CA ASP A 263 22.59 -2.48 1.72
C ASP A 263 21.29 -1.95 1.07
N TYR A 264 20.12 -2.40 1.53
CA TYR A 264 18.80 -2.06 0.96
C TYR A 264 18.69 -2.34 -0.55
N SER A 265 19.46 -3.31 -1.05
CA SER A 265 19.35 -3.76 -2.44
C SER A 265 18.02 -4.47 -2.71
N GLN A 266 17.52 -4.30 -3.93
CA GLN A 266 16.30 -4.98 -4.37
C GLN A 266 16.58 -6.48 -4.53
N VAL A 267 15.76 -7.33 -3.90
CA VAL A 267 15.91 -8.80 -3.98
C VAL A 267 15.79 -9.28 -5.43
N ILE A 268 14.88 -8.68 -6.19
CA ILE A 268 14.74 -8.88 -7.64
C ILE A 268 15.04 -7.53 -8.30
N PRO A 269 16.28 -7.29 -8.78
CA PRO A 269 16.70 -5.98 -9.28
C PRO A 269 15.97 -5.59 -10.56
N TYR A 270 15.73 -4.29 -10.74
CA TYR A 270 15.19 -3.70 -11.96
C TYR A 270 15.56 -2.22 -12.05
N ASP A 271 16.03 -1.79 -13.22
CA ASP A 271 16.46 -0.41 -13.45
C ASP A 271 15.27 0.48 -13.86
N PHE A 272 14.73 1.22 -12.89
CA PHE A 272 13.62 2.15 -13.16
C PHE A 272 14.12 3.45 -13.81
N PRO A 273 13.41 4.00 -14.82
CA PRO A 273 13.78 5.27 -15.47
C PRO A 273 13.87 6.41 -14.45
N THR A 274 14.97 7.14 -14.35
CA THR A 274 15.21 8.05 -13.21
C THR A 274 14.41 9.36 -13.22
N GLY A 275 13.86 9.77 -14.37
CA GLY A 275 13.19 11.05 -14.56
C GLY A 275 11.91 11.24 -13.74
N CYS A 276 11.65 12.49 -13.33
CA CYS A 276 10.45 12.87 -12.60
C CYS A 276 9.96 14.26 -13.02
N GLN A 277 8.63 14.44 -13.03
CA GLN A 277 7.97 15.72 -13.32
C GLN A 277 7.76 16.58 -12.06
N SER A 278 7.46 15.95 -10.92
CA SER A 278 7.36 16.64 -9.64
C SER A 278 8.74 16.99 -9.07
N LEU A 279 8.80 17.95 -8.14
CA LEU A 279 10.03 18.26 -7.41
C LEU A 279 10.50 17.07 -6.57
N VAL A 280 11.75 16.68 -6.78
CA VAL A 280 12.45 15.62 -6.05
C VAL A 280 13.78 16.17 -5.57
N LYS A 281 14.08 15.97 -4.29
CA LYS A 281 15.29 16.46 -3.64
C LYS A 281 16.53 15.97 -4.39
N GLY A 282 17.40 16.91 -4.75
CA GLY A 282 18.67 16.59 -5.45
C GLY A 282 18.54 16.24 -6.94
N GLN A 283 17.35 16.30 -7.54
CA GLN A 283 17.17 16.10 -8.99
C GLN A 283 16.95 17.43 -9.73
N LYS A 284 17.64 17.62 -10.86
CA LYS A 284 17.33 18.72 -11.79
C LYS A 284 16.01 18.40 -12.50
N LYS A 285 15.11 19.40 -12.59
CA LYS A 285 13.82 19.29 -13.27
C LYS A 285 13.99 18.77 -14.69
N VAL A 286 13.36 17.66 -15.03
CA VAL A 286 13.34 17.14 -16.40
C VAL A 286 12.30 17.95 -17.20
N SER A 287 12.70 18.53 -18.33
CA SER A 287 11.76 19.13 -19.30
C SER A 287 10.78 18.07 -19.81
N GLU A 288 9.60 18.48 -20.31
CA GLU A 288 8.43 17.66 -20.71
C GLU A 288 8.73 16.54 -21.76
N ILE A 289 9.61 15.60 -21.46
CA ILE A 289 9.83 14.40 -22.22
C ILE A 289 8.84 13.37 -21.67
N MET A 290 8.09 12.73 -22.57
CA MET A 290 7.19 11.61 -22.29
C MET A 290 7.98 10.40 -21.76
N VAL A 291 8.45 10.48 -20.53
CA VAL A 291 8.89 9.33 -19.77
C VAL A 291 7.62 8.74 -19.19
N GLN A 292 7.31 7.47 -19.51
CA GLN A 292 6.23 6.77 -18.82
C GLN A 292 6.46 6.92 -17.31
N PRO A 293 5.46 7.34 -16.53
CA PRO A 293 5.66 7.65 -15.13
C PRO A 293 6.30 6.45 -14.43
N LYS A 294 7.31 6.71 -13.60
CA LYS A 294 7.85 5.73 -12.67
C LYS A 294 6.67 5.08 -11.94
N LEU A 295 6.50 3.77 -12.12
CA LEU A 295 5.62 2.94 -11.29
C LEU A 295 6.29 2.82 -9.92
N TYR A 296 6.33 3.93 -9.19
CA TYR A 296 6.47 3.92 -7.75
C TYR A 296 5.03 3.87 -7.23
N LEU A 297 4.52 2.72 -6.83
CA LEU A 297 3.21 2.72 -6.16
C LEU A 297 3.29 3.46 -4.82
#